data_AF-A0A6I1MQK9-F1
#
_entry.id   AF-A0A6I1MQK9-F1
#
_cell.length_a   1.000
_cell.length_b   1.000
_cell.length_c   1.000
_cell.angle_alpha   90.00
_cell.angle_beta   90.00
_cell.angle_gamma   90.00
#
_symmetry.space_group_name_H-M   'P 1'
#
loop_
_entity.id
_entity.type
_entity.pdbx_description
1 polymer ?
#
loop_
_entity_poly.entity_id
_entity_poly.type
_entity_poly.pdbx_seq_one_letter_code
_entity_poly.pdbx_strand_id
1 'polypeptide(L)'
;MDDKKGLALVNTPNNIARGKIEIDVQINRLYYNILKNIQRDNRELIIKIKKTDILTPEQEDILKKIDTMSTLSCTLSKDEIDNIFKNNNYRTDQEIKERFNALQTAIFKFTTGETNSMVQLIGRVDYDNNSYTVQLDAKLYKYLFYNLEVGYTPVNLATLFNLQGQYAQNLYILLRGWTGTRREIEFTVEQLRENFKVGSKYKAYKDFKKRCILQAIGEINKTGSMIIDADIKERKKGRSVYAVTFEVTDLEPRFVQTIETKTVKDEQIFWFDNIEVDAKG
;
A
#
# COMPACT_ATOMS: atom_id res chain seq x y z
N MET A 1 -9.10 3.25 29.75
CA MET A 1 -7.68 2.92 29.55
C MET A 1 -7.56 2.64 28.06
N ASP A 2 -7.43 3.71 27.27
CA ASP A 2 -7.53 3.65 25.82
C ASP A 2 -6.23 3.14 25.22
N ASP A 3 -6.30 1.99 24.55
CA ASP A 3 -5.28 1.50 23.64
C ASP A 3 -5.13 2.49 22.49
N LYS A 4 -4.12 3.38 22.59
CA LYS A 4 -3.63 4.16 21.46
C LYS A 4 -3.02 3.19 20.44
N LYS A 5 -3.84 2.67 19.52
CA LYS A 5 -3.36 2.03 18.29
C LYS A 5 -2.58 3.08 17.49
N GLY A 6 -1.24 2.99 17.51
CA GLY A 6 -0.37 3.85 16.72
C GLY A 6 -0.77 3.80 15.23
N LEU A 7 -1.09 4.95 14.68
CA LEU A 7 -1.61 5.08 13.31
C LEU A 7 -0.45 5.24 12.32
N ALA A 8 0.09 4.13 11.83
CA ALA A 8 1.14 4.14 10.81
C ALA A 8 0.53 4.09 9.40
N LEU A 9 0.66 5.16 8.61
CA LEU A 9 0.37 5.12 7.18
C LEU A 9 1.62 4.95 6.35
N VAL A 10 1.47 4.28 5.22
CA VAL A 10 2.46 4.22 4.14
C VAL A 10 1.84 4.73 2.85
N ASN A 11 2.53 5.65 2.19
CA ASN A 11 2.15 6.10 0.87
C ASN A 11 2.54 5.04 -0.15
N THR A 12 1.55 4.48 -0.84
CA THR A 12 1.81 3.50 -1.89
C THR A 12 1.37 4.09 -3.23
N PRO A 13 2.23 4.13 -4.24
CA PRO A 13 1.88 4.48 -5.60
C PRO A 13 0.66 3.73 -6.08
N ASN A 14 -0.24 4.44 -6.73
CA ASN A 14 -1.40 3.83 -7.35
C ASN A 14 -1.01 2.73 -8.34
N ASN A 15 0.16 2.84 -8.98
CA ASN A 15 0.67 1.82 -9.90
C ASN A 15 1.15 0.53 -9.18
N ILE A 16 1.58 0.59 -7.92
CA ILE A 16 1.88 -0.61 -7.13
C ILE A 16 0.58 -1.22 -6.57
N ALA A 17 -0.33 -0.38 -6.07
CA ALA A 17 -1.67 -0.80 -5.66
C ALA A 17 -2.45 -1.49 -6.80
N ARG A 18 -2.18 -1.09 -8.06
CA ARG A 18 -2.72 -1.69 -9.29
C ARG A 18 -1.78 -2.73 -9.92
N GLY A 19 -0.56 -2.86 -9.41
CA GLY A 19 0.53 -3.68 -9.95
C GLY A 19 0.28 -5.17 -9.75
N LYS A 20 0.58 -5.96 -10.78
CA LYS A 20 0.24 -7.38 -10.88
C LYS A 20 1.20 -8.30 -10.10
N ILE A 21 1.50 -7.97 -8.86
CA ILE A 21 2.45 -8.77 -8.08
C ILE A 21 1.65 -9.84 -7.34
N GLU A 22 2.05 -11.09 -7.50
CA GLU A 22 1.49 -12.21 -6.76
C GLU A 22 2.03 -12.13 -5.34
N ILE A 23 1.30 -11.39 -4.53
CA ILE A 23 1.66 -11.11 -3.16
C ILE A 23 0.61 -11.84 -2.33
N ASP A 24 1.00 -12.96 -1.71
CA ASP A 24 0.20 -13.50 -0.61
C ASP A 24 0.21 -12.51 0.58
N VAL A 25 -0.68 -12.73 1.55
CA VAL A 25 -0.87 -11.83 2.70
C VAL A 25 0.43 -11.56 3.44
N GLN A 26 1.33 -12.53 3.52
CA GLN A 26 2.61 -12.44 4.22
C GLN A 26 3.62 -11.63 3.39
N ILE A 27 3.73 -11.89 2.10
CA ILE A 27 4.55 -11.09 1.17
C ILE A 27 4.08 -9.63 1.21
N ASN A 28 2.77 -9.39 1.35
CA ASN A 28 2.22 -8.03 1.39
C ASN A 28 2.67 -7.30 2.64
N ARG A 29 2.53 -7.98 3.80
CA ARG A 29 2.97 -7.44 5.07
C ARG A 29 4.46 -7.15 5.07
N LEU A 30 5.28 -8.05 4.51
CA LEU A 30 6.72 -7.84 4.37
C LEU A 30 7.01 -6.60 3.50
N TYR A 31 6.41 -6.53 2.32
CA TYR A 31 6.61 -5.43 1.38
C TYR A 31 6.24 -4.07 1.98
N TYR A 32 5.07 -3.95 2.60
CA TYR A 32 4.64 -2.71 3.22
C TYR A 32 5.49 -2.32 4.43
N ASN A 33 6.09 -3.28 5.15
CA ASN A 33 7.09 -2.96 6.18
C ASN A 33 8.42 -2.50 5.58
N ILE A 34 8.86 -3.06 4.45
CA ILE A 34 10.02 -2.56 3.72
C ILE A 34 9.78 -1.12 3.27
N LEU A 35 8.60 -0.81 2.70
CA LEU A 35 8.23 0.56 2.33
C LEU A 35 8.18 1.50 3.54
N LYS A 36 7.65 1.04 4.67
CA LYS A 36 7.67 1.80 5.92
C LYS A 36 9.10 2.10 6.38
N ASN A 37 9.97 1.09 6.40
CA ASN A 37 11.33 1.21 6.91
C ASN A 37 12.22 2.02 5.95
N ILE A 38 12.05 1.89 4.63
CA ILE A 38 12.81 2.71 3.66
C ILE A 38 12.47 4.19 3.81
N GLN A 39 11.19 4.54 4.06
CA GLN A 39 10.82 5.92 4.39
C GLN A 39 11.35 6.35 5.76
N ARG A 40 11.30 5.46 6.77
CA ARG A 40 11.79 5.73 8.13
C ARG A 40 13.30 5.99 8.19
N ASP A 41 14.07 5.25 7.40
CA ASP A 41 15.53 5.25 7.44
C ASP A 41 16.10 6.33 6.50
N ASN A 42 15.30 6.85 5.56
CA ASN A 42 15.69 7.89 4.60
C ASN A 42 14.78 9.14 4.74
N ARG A 43 14.46 9.51 5.98
CA ARG A 43 13.55 10.63 6.33
C ARG A 43 14.00 11.97 5.76
N GLU A 44 15.29 12.17 5.59
CA GLU A 44 15.87 13.37 5.03
C GLU A 44 15.60 13.52 3.52
N LEU A 45 15.23 12.43 2.84
CA LEU A 45 14.91 12.46 1.41
C LEU A 45 13.42 12.72 1.14
N ILE A 46 12.62 12.86 2.19
CA ILE A 46 11.16 13.00 2.16
C ILE A 46 10.77 14.44 1.77
N ILE A 47 10.22 14.60 0.56
CA ILE A 47 9.77 15.89 0.03
C ILE A 47 8.26 16.08 0.26
N LYS A 48 7.90 17.16 0.96
CA LYS A 48 6.49 17.55 1.25
C LYS A 48 5.98 18.50 0.16
N ILE A 49 5.15 18.01 -0.78
CA ILE A 49 4.55 18.87 -1.84
C ILE A 49 3.11 18.47 -2.18
N LYS A 50 2.27 19.45 -2.50
CA LYS A 50 1.01 19.23 -3.22
C LYS A 50 1.27 19.16 -4.72
N LYS A 51 0.32 18.59 -5.46
CA LYS A 51 0.39 18.44 -6.93
C LYS A 51 0.60 19.78 -7.67
N THR A 52 0.21 20.89 -7.07
CA THR A 52 0.30 22.26 -7.64
C THR A 52 1.49 23.06 -7.12
N ASP A 53 2.23 22.54 -6.15
CA ASP A 53 3.29 23.31 -5.50
C ASP A 53 4.55 23.31 -6.36
N ILE A 54 5.22 24.46 -6.41
CA ILE A 54 6.55 24.58 -6.99
C ILE A 54 7.55 24.09 -5.93
N LEU A 55 8.52 23.28 -6.34
CA LEU A 55 9.57 22.80 -5.46
C LEU A 55 10.41 23.97 -4.93
N THR A 56 10.70 23.95 -3.64
CA THR A 56 11.71 24.85 -3.07
C THR A 56 13.11 24.44 -3.51
N PRO A 57 14.12 25.34 -3.51
CA PRO A 57 15.49 24.99 -3.86
C PRO A 57 16.07 23.82 -3.05
N GLU A 58 15.70 23.70 -1.76
CA GLU A 58 16.08 22.58 -0.90
C GLU A 58 15.48 21.25 -1.39
N GLN A 59 14.20 21.25 -1.77
CA GLN A 59 13.54 20.06 -2.30
C GLN A 59 14.07 19.66 -3.68
N GLU A 60 14.45 20.63 -4.52
CA GLU A 60 15.15 20.35 -5.77
C GLU A 60 16.51 19.69 -5.53
N ASP A 61 17.25 20.12 -4.51
CA ASP A 61 18.53 19.51 -4.14
C ASP A 61 18.33 18.06 -3.65
N ILE A 62 17.30 17.80 -2.85
CA ILE A 62 16.92 16.43 -2.46
C ILE A 62 16.64 15.56 -3.69
N LEU A 63 15.89 16.06 -4.67
CA LEU A 63 15.64 15.29 -5.91
C LEU A 63 16.93 15.02 -6.69
N LYS A 64 17.82 16.00 -6.81
CA LYS A 64 19.13 15.83 -7.45
C LYS A 64 19.98 14.80 -6.71
N LYS A 65 19.98 14.83 -5.37
CA LYS A 65 20.66 13.83 -4.54
C LYS A 65 20.14 12.42 -4.84
N ILE A 66 18.82 12.23 -4.87
CA ILE A 66 18.21 10.94 -5.21
C ILE A 66 18.60 10.49 -6.63
N ASP A 67 18.67 11.39 -7.61
CA ASP A 67 19.07 11.06 -8.98
C ASP A 67 20.53 10.60 -9.10
N THR A 68 21.39 11.01 -8.17
CA THR A 68 22.79 10.53 -8.09
C THR A 68 22.95 9.21 -7.32
N MET A 69 21.95 8.83 -6.52
CA MET A 69 21.97 7.56 -5.78
C MET A 69 21.64 6.40 -6.70
N SER A 70 22.35 5.28 -6.53
CA SER A 70 21.97 4.02 -7.18
C SER A 70 20.89 3.30 -6.39
N THR A 71 21.07 3.20 -5.07
CA THR A 71 20.18 2.45 -4.18
C THR A 71 19.98 3.18 -2.85
N LEU A 72 18.85 2.91 -2.21
CA LEU A 72 18.62 3.17 -0.79
C LEU A 72 18.57 1.84 -0.05
N SER A 73 18.70 1.87 1.26
CA SER A 73 18.57 0.67 2.09
C SER A 73 17.77 0.92 3.35
N CYS A 74 17.15 -0.14 3.86
CA CYS A 74 16.51 -0.15 5.16
C CYS A 74 16.82 -1.46 5.88
N THR A 75 16.71 -1.43 7.21
CA THR A 75 16.92 -2.62 8.04
C THR A 75 15.61 -3.10 8.64
N LEU A 76 15.39 -4.42 8.61
CA LEU A 76 14.35 -5.11 9.36
C LEU A 76 15.02 -5.93 10.46
N SER A 77 14.67 -5.66 11.72
CA SER A 77 15.14 -6.50 12.83
C SER A 77 14.41 -7.84 12.86
N LYS A 78 14.99 -8.83 13.55
CA LYS A 78 14.34 -10.12 13.79
C LYS A 78 12.98 -9.98 14.48
N ASP A 79 12.87 -9.06 15.44
CA ASP A 79 11.60 -8.77 16.11
C ASP A 79 10.56 -8.19 15.15
N GLU A 80 10.97 -7.35 14.20
CA GLU A 80 10.07 -6.85 13.15
C GLU A 80 9.60 -8.00 12.24
N ILE A 81 10.50 -8.91 11.84
CA ILE A 81 10.17 -10.10 11.05
C ILE A 81 9.18 -11.01 11.78
N ASP A 82 9.39 -11.25 13.07
CA ASP A 82 8.48 -12.05 13.90
C ASP A 82 7.10 -11.39 14.03
N ASN A 83 7.04 -10.06 14.12
CA ASN A 83 5.79 -9.32 14.16
C ASN A 83 5.03 -9.35 12.81
N ILE A 84 5.76 -9.35 11.69
CA ILE A 84 5.20 -9.51 10.34
C ILE A 84 4.57 -10.90 10.19
N PHE A 85 5.34 -11.94 10.54
CA PHE A 85 4.96 -13.34 10.40
C PHE A 85 4.43 -13.91 11.71
N LYS A 86 3.20 -13.56 12.10
CA LYS A 86 2.62 -13.97 13.39
C LYS A 86 2.55 -15.50 13.62
N ASN A 87 2.50 -16.30 12.56
CA ASN A 87 2.50 -17.76 12.67
C ASN A 87 3.94 -18.28 12.61
N ASN A 88 4.34 -19.06 13.62
CA ASN A 88 5.68 -19.65 13.73
C ASN A 88 6.08 -20.48 12.52
N ASN A 89 5.14 -21.09 11.80
CA ASN A 89 5.44 -21.86 10.58
C ASN A 89 6.06 -20.99 9.48
N TYR A 90 5.83 -19.67 9.49
CA TYR A 90 6.38 -18.73 8.51
C TYR A 90 7.68 -18.04 9.00
N ARG A 91 8.14 -18.34 10.22
CA ARG A 91 9.34 -17.74 10.82
C ARG A 91 10.61 -18.57 10.63
N THR A 92 10.55 -19.63 9.81
CA THR A 92 11.76 -20.39 9.48
C THR A 92 12.61 -19.60 8.50
N ASP A 93 13.93 -19.75 8.57
CA ASP A 93 14.85 -19.05 7.66
C ASP A 93 14.53 -19.31 6.19
N GLN A 94 14.12 -20.53 5.85
CA GLN A 94 13.74 -20.88 4.48
C GLN A 94 12.49 -20.11 4.03
N GLU A 95 11.45 -20.12 4.86
CA GLU A 95 10.18 -19.44 4.59
C GLU A 95 10.38 -17.92 4.46
N ILE A 96 11.20 -17.31 5.30
CA ILE A 96 11.52 -15.88 5.21
C ILE A 96 12.27 -15.57 3.90
N LYS A 97 13.28 -16.39 3.56
CA LYS A 97 14.05 -16.24 2.31
C LYS A 97 13.18 -16.40 1.07
N GLU A 98 12.25 -17.34 1.05
CA GLU A 98 11.32 -17.54 -0.07
C GLU A 98 10.46 -16.28 -0.32
N ARG A 99 10.04 -15.58 0.74
CA ARG A 99 9.27 -14.32 0.63
C ARG A 99 10.11 -13.15 0.14
N PHE A 100 11.36 -13.03 0.59
CA PHE A 100 12.30 -12.06 0.02
C PHE A 100 12.59 -12.36 -1.45
N ASN A 101 12.81 -13.62 -1.82
CA ASN A 101 13.02 -14.04 -3.21
C ASN A 101 11.81 -13.71 -4.09
N ALA A 102 10.59 -13.90 -3.59
CA ALA A 102 9.37 -13.51 -4.29
C ALA A 102 9.33 -12.00 -4.58
N LEU A 103 9.74 -11.16 -3.62
CA LEU A 103 9.84 -9.71 -3.83
C LEU A 103 10.99 -9.31 -4.76
N GLN A 104 12.14 -9.98 -4.69
CA GLN A 104 13.27 -9.73 -5.60
C GLN A 104 12.95 -10.08 -7.06
N THR A 105 12.14 -11.12 -7.27
CA THR A 105 11.74 -11.56 -8.61
C THR A 105 10.52 -10.81 -9.15
N ALA A 106 9.82 -10.05 -8.30
CA ALA A 106 8.70 -9.23 -8.70
C ALA A 106 9.14 -8.02 -9.52
N ILE A 107 8.73 -7.96 -10.79
CA ILE A 107 9.02 -6.84 -11.69
C ILE A 107 7.92 -5.79 -11.60
N PHE A 108 8.30 -4.58 -11.21
CA PHE A 108 7.52 -3.38 -11.33
C PHE A 108 7.79 -2.68 -12.65
N LYS A 109 6.72 -2.35 -13.38
CA LYS A 109 6.79 -1.67 -14.68
C LYS A 109 6.19 -0.29 -14.53
N PHE A 110 6.91 0.71 -15.00
CA PHE A 110 6.45 2.09 -14.93
C PHE A 110 6.95 2.91 -16.12
N THR A 111 6.19 3.94 -16.47
CA THR A 111 6.55 4.87 -17.55
C THR A 111 6.89 6.22 -16.93
N THR A 112 8.03 6.76 -17.32
CA THR A 112 8.49 8.11 -16.96
C THR A 112 8.60 8.92 -18.23
N GLY A 113 7.57 9.70 -18.58
CA GLY A 113 7.52 10.66 -19.71
C GLY A 113 8.01 10.14 -21.06
N GLU A 114 9.32 9.95 -21.17
CA GLU A 114 10.10 9.56 -22.34
C GLU A 114 10.41 8.06 -22.41
N THR A 115 10.40 7.32 -21.29
CA THR A 115 10.89 5.93 -21.23
C THR A 115 9.97 4.98 -20.46
N ASN A 116 9.91 3.74 -20.94
CA ASN A 116 9.31 2.63 -20.21
C ASN A 116 10.41 1.90 -19.43
N SER A 117 10.23 1.82 -18.12
CA SER A 117 11.17 1.20 -17.20
C SER A 117 10.59 -0.08 -16.59
N MET A 118 11.47 -1.05 -16.37
CA MET A 118 11.17 -2.26 -15.60
C MET A 118 12.24 -2.41 -14.53
N VAL A 119 11.82 -2.65 -13.29
CA VAL A 119 12.73 -2.75 -12.13
C VAL A 119 12.19 -3.81 -11.18
N GLN A 120 13.05 -4.40 -10.38
CA GLN A 120 12.63 -5.29 -9.29
C GLN A 120 12.00 -4.48 -8.15
N LEU A 121 11.03 -5.05 -7.44
CA LEU A 121 10.42 -4.36 -6.28
C LEU A 121 11.42 -4.10 -5.17
N ILE A 122 12.34 -5.04 -4.94
CA ILE A 122 13.47 -4.90 -4.02
C ILE A 122 14.71 -5.46 -4.72
N GLY A 123 15.87 -4.90 -4.40
CA GLY A 123 17.16 -5.35 -4.88
C GLY A 123 17.79 -6.36 -3.93
N ARG A 124 19.08 -6.19 -3.65
CA ARG A 124 19.86 -7.07 -2.76
C ARG A 124 19.26 -7.12 -1.35
N VAL A 125 19.28 -8.31 -0.76
CA VAL A 125 18.95 -8.54 0.66
C VAL A 125 20.16 -9.18 1.31
N ASP A 126 20.82 -8.44 2.19
CA ASP A 126 21.87 -8.95 3.07
C ASP A 126 21.25 -9.33 4.41
N TYR A 127 21.70 -10.42 5.03
CA TYR A 127 21.13 -10.87 6.29
C TYR A 127 22.17 -11.50 7.19
N ASP A 128 21.94 -11.36 8.50
CA ASP A 128 22.65 -12.04 9.56
C ASP A 128 21.67 -12.64 10.57
N ASN A 129 22.14 -13.07 11.74
CA ASN A 129 21.30 -13.71 12.74
C ASN A 129 20.24 -12.77 13.36
N ASN A 130 20.41 -11.45 13.23
CA ASN A 130 19.67 -10.43 13.93
C ASN A 130 18.83 -9.55 13.01
N SER A 131 19.20 -9.43 11.73
CA SER A 131 18.60 -8.46 10.83
C SER A 131 18.68 -8.81 9.34
N TYR A 132 17.82 -8.14 8.57
CA TYR A 132 17.79 -8.16 7.11
C TYR A 132 17.92 -6.72 6.58
N THR A 133 18.97 -6.46 5.81
CA THR A 133 19.19 -5.18 5.13
C THR A 133 18.73 -5.31 3.69
N VAL A 134 17.69 -4.55 3.34
CA VAL A 134 17.05 -4.59 2.02
C VAL A 134 17.42 -3.34 1.24
N GLN A 135 17.88 -3.53 0.00
CA GLN A 135 18.14 -2.43 -0.93
C GLN A 135 16.94 -2.18 -1.85
N LEU A 136 16.72 -0.92 -2.19
CA LEU A 136 15.73 -0.45 -3.15
C LEU A 136 16.40 0.45 -4.18
N ASP A 137 16.06 0.32 -5.45
CA ASP A 137 16.54 1.23 -6.50
C ASP A 137 16.06 2.67 -6.23
N ALA A 138 16.97 3.65 -6.33
CA ALA A 138 16.65 5.03 -5.99
C ALA A 138 15.70 5.70 -6.99
N LYS A 139 15.73 5.30 -8.27
CA LYS A 139 14.76 5.77 -9.27
C LYS A 139 13.39 5.17 -9.01
N LEU A 140 13.33 3.90 -8.60
CA LEU A 140 12.09 3.29 -8.13
C LEU A 140 11.55 4.09 -6.95
N TYR A 141 12.33 4.31 -5.89
CA TYR A 141 11.93 5.13 -4.74
C TYR A 141 11.39 6.50 -5.16
N LYS A 142 12.11 7.23 -6.02
CA LYS A 142 11.66 8.52 -6.55
C LYS A 142 10.31 8.41 -7.26
N TYR A 143 10.13 7.40 -8.10
CA TYR A 143 8.87 7.15 -8.77
C TYR A 143 7.76 6.80 -7.78
N LEU A 144 8.09 6.03 -6.73
CA LEU A 144 7.12 5.57 -5.76
C LEU A 144 6.68 6.65 -4.77
N PHE A 145 7.45 7.71 -4.57
CA PHE A 145 7.16 8.68 -3.51
C PHE A 145 7.09 10.13 -4.00
N TYR A 146 7.59 10.44 -5.20
CA TYR A 146 7.61 11.82 -5.73
C TYR A 146 7.00 12.00 -7.12
N ASN A 147 6.53 10.95 -7.81
CA ASN A 147 5.83 11.13 -9.08
C ASN A 147 4.39 11.68 -8.88
N LEU A 148 4.25 13.00 -9.01
CA LEU A 148 3.00 13.77 -8.89
C LEU A 148 1.92 13.38 -9.92
N GLU A 149 2.29 12.75 -11.04
CA GLU A 149 1.32 12.32 -12.06
C GLU A 149 0.55 11.05 -11.64
N VAL A 150 1.20 10.19 -10.85
CA VAL A 150 0.68 8.84 -10.53
C VAL A 150 -0.22 8.83 -9.30
N GLY A 151 -0.02 9.79 -8.37
CA GLY A 151 -0.75 9.89 -7.11
C GLY A 151 -0.46 8.76 -6.13
N TYR A 152 -0.76 8.99 -4.84
CA TYR A 152 -0.53 8.03 -3.75
C TYR A 152 -1.84 7.53 -3.15
N THR A 153 -1.85 6.26 -2.79
CA THR A 153 -2.84 5.66 -1.90
C THR A 153 -2.27 5.68 -0.48
N PRO A 154 -2.84 6.49 0.44
CA PRO A 154 -2.50 6.43 1.85
C PRO A 154 -3.07 5.13 2.46
N VAL A 155 -2.21 4.17 2.79
CA VAL A 155 -2.59 2.85 3.32
C VAL A 155 -2.30 2.77 4.82
N ASN A 156 -3.30 2.44 5.63
CA ASN A 156 -3.12 2.23 7.06
C ASN A 156 -2.58 0.85 7.33
N LEU A 157 -1.33 0.78 7.77
CA LEU A 157 -0.67 -0.48 8.04
C LEU A 157 -1.35 -1.26 9.16
N ALA A 158 -1.84 -0.58 10.19
CA ALA A 158 -2.53 -1.24 11.30
C ALA A 158 -3.82 -1.92 10.80
N THR A 159 -4.57 -1.25 9.92
CA THR A 159 -5.75 -1.83 9.27
C THR A 159 -5.35 -2.96 8.33
N LEU A 160 -4.43 -2.70 7.39
CA LEU A 160 -3.98 -3.67 6.39
C LEU A 160 -3.48 -4.97 7.04
N PHE A 161 -2.68 -4.86 8.11
CA PHE A 161 -2.10 -6.02 8.79
C PHE A 161 -3.11 -6.76 9.69
N ASN A 162 -4.21 -6.12 10.07
CA ASN A 162 -5.31 -6.78 10.77
C ASN A 162 -6.25 -7.56 9.81
N LEU A 163 -6.24 -7.23 8.52
CA LEU A 163 -6.88 -8.05 7.50
C LEU A 163 -6.07 -9.36 7.32
N GLN A 164 -6.77 -10.48 7.43
CA GLN A 164 -6.30 -11.85 7.26
C GLN A 164 -6.49 -12.35 5.82
N GLY A 165 -7.52 -11.87 5.11
CA GLY A 165 -7.82 -12.30 3.74
C GLY A 165 -7.07 -11.49 2.68
N GLN A 166 -6.49 -12.17 1.69
CA GLN A 166 -5.87 -11.50 0.54
C GLN A 166 -6.88 -10.58 -0.18
N TYR A 167 -8.11 -11.05 -0.36
CA TYR A 167 -9.16 -10.28 -1.03
C TYR A 167 -9.53 -9.03 -0.24
N ALA A 168 -9.53 -9.11 1.09
CA ALA A 168 -9.78 -7.97 1.96
C ALA A 168 -8.64 -6.94 1.87
N GLN A 169 -7.38 -7.37 1.95
CA GLN A 169 -6.24 -6.47 1.78
C GLN A 169 -6.26 -5.76 0.42
N ASN A 170 -6.47 -6.52 -0.65
CA ASN A 170 -6.49 -5.97 -2.01
C ASN A 170 -7.67 -5.03 -2.22
N LEU A 171 -8.88 -5.39 -1.76
CA LEU A 171 -10.05 -4.51 -1.84
C LEU A 171 -9.86 -3.24 -1.02
N TYR A 172 -9.31 -3.35 0.20
CA TYR A 172 -9.02 -2.19 1.05
C TYR A 172 -8.06 -1.22 0.35
N ILE A 173 -6.92 -1.70 -0.14
CA ILE A 173 -5.94 -0.86 -0.89
C ILE A 173 -6.61 -0.24 -2.12
N LEU A 174 -7.37 -1.04 -2.88
CA LEU A 174 -8.03 -0.61 -4.10
C LEU A 174 -9.03 0.53 -3.80
N LEU A 175 -9.92 0.36 -2.82
CA LEU A 175 -10.92 1.37 -2.45
C LEU A 175 -10.27 2.60 -1.81
N ARG A 176 -9.23 2.42 -0.98
CA ARG A 176 -8.44 3.53 -0.43
C ARG A 176 -7.88 4.41 -1.54
N GLY A 177 -7.51 3.88 -2.69
CA GLY A 177 -7.02 4.67 -3.82
C GLY A 177 -8.03 5.65 -4.42
N TRP A 178 -9.34 5.47 -4.21
CA TRP A 178 -10.39 6.27 -4.84
C TRP A 178 -11.22 7.10 -3.86
N THR A 179 -11.36 6.63 -2.63
CA THR A 179 -12.20 7.19 -1.57
C THR A 179 -11.89 8.64 -1.21
N GLY A 180 -10.69 9.15 -1.55
CA GLY A 180 -10.35 10.56 -1.40
C GLY A 180 -11.03 11.49 -2.40
N THR A 181 -11.66 10.95 -3.45
CA THR A 181 -12.30 11.73 -4.53
C THR A 181 -13.73 11.32 -4.80
N ARG A 182 -14.12 10.09 -4.47
CA ARG A 182 -15.43 9.52 -4.81
C ARG A 182 -15.94 8.60 -3.71
N ARG A 183 -17.25 8.62 -3.47
CA ARG A 183 -17.95 7.66 -2.59
C ARG A 183 -18.47 6.44 -3.35
N GLU A 184 -18.84 6.62 -4.62
CA GLU A 184 -19.21 5.52 -5.51
C GLU A 184 -18.00 5.14 -6.39
N ILE A 185 -17.60 3.88 -6.30
CA ILE A 185 -16.39 3.38 -6.98
C ILE A 185 -16.78 2.13 -7.78
N GLU A 186 -16.66 2.20 -9.11
CA GLU A 186 -17.00 1.11 -10.02
C GLU A 186 -15.75 0.38 -10.51
N PHE A 187 -15.83 -0.95 -10.56
CA PHE A 187 -14.84 -1.81 -11.19
C PHE A 187 -15.51 -2.87 -12.06
N THR A 188 -14.87 -3.23 -13.17
CA THR A 188 -15.29 -4.42 -13.92
C THR A 188 -15.02 -5.68 -13.10
N VAL A 189 -15.78 -6.74 -13.37
CA VAL A 189 -15.57 -8.03 -12.73
C VAL A 189 -14.17 -8.56 -13.05
N GLU A 190 -13.69 -8.35 -14.27
CA GLU A 190 -12.35 -8.72 -14.71
C GLU A 190 -11.26 -7.97 -13.93
N GLN A 191 -11.40 -6.65 -13.75
CA GLN A 191 -10.46 -5.84 -12.96
C GLN A 191 -10.37 -6.34 -11.51
N LEU A 192 -11.51 -6.64 -10.89
CA LEU A 192 -11.52 -7.20 -9.53
C LEU A 192 -10.90 -8.59 -9.47
N ARG A 193 -11.15 -9.44 -10.46
CA ARG A 193 -10.53 -10.77 -10.53
C ARG A 193 -9.01 -10.69 -10.66
N GLU A 194 -8.53 -9.78 -11.51
CA GLU A 194 -7.11 -9.51 -11.70
C GLU A 194 -6.47 -8.94 -10.43
N ASN A 195 -7.15 -8.03 -9.74
CA ASN A 195 -6.68 -7.42 -8.50
C ASN A 195 -6.68 -8.43 -7.34
N PHE A 196 -7.71 -9.27 -7.25
CA PHE A 196 -7.81 -10.32 -6.22
C PHE A 196 -6.95 -11.54 -6.52
N LYS A 197 -6.33 -11.63 -7.70
CA LYS A 197 -5.49 -12.77 -8.11
C LYS A 197 -6.22 -14.12 -7.97
N VAL A 198 -7.51 -14.15 -8.31
CA VAL A 198 -8.33 -15.38 -8.18
C VAL A 198 -7.93 -16.47 -9.18
N GLY A 199 -7.18 -16.14 -10.22
CA GLY A 199 -6.76 -17.08 -11.25
C GLY A 199 -7.97 -17.77 -11.90
N SER A 200 -7.96 -19.10 -11.94
CA SER A 200 -9.06 -19.92 -12.46
C SER A 200 -10.16 -20.24 -11.44
N LYS A 201 -10.02 -19.78 -10.19
CA LYS A 201 -11.00 -20.02 -9.11
C LYS A 201 -12.26 -19.18 -9.29
N TYR A 202 -13.38 -19.70 -8.77
CA TYR A 202 -14.67 -19.03 -8.73
C TYR A 202 -15.13 -18.50 -10.10
N LYS A 203 -15.14 -19.37 -11.12
CA LYS A 203 -15.52 -19.00 -12.50
C LYS A 203 -16.90 -18.33 -12.55
N ALA A 204 -17.87 -18.86 -11.82
CA ALA A 204 -19.20 -18.26 -11.72
C ALA A 204 -19.16 -16.95 -10.92
N TYR A 205 -19.79 -15.90 -11.44
CA TYR A 205 -19.85 -14.60 -10.75
C TYR A 205 -20.46 -14.71 -9.34
N LYS A 206 -21.50 -15.52 -9.17
CA LYS A 206 -22.14 -15.76 -7.86
C LYS A 206 -21.14 -16.23 -6.80
N ASP A 207 -20.25 -17.16 -7.16
CA ASP A 207 -19.23 -17.67 -6.25
C ASP A 207 -18.15 -16.62 -5.97
N PHE A 208 -17.72 -15.89 -7.00
CA PHE A 208 -16.76 -14.80 -6.86
C PHE A 208 -17.29 -13.68 -5.94
N LYS A 209 -18.55 -13.26 -6.14
CA LYS A 209 -19.23 -12.30 -5.28
C LYS A 209 -19.27 -12.80 -3.83
N LYS A 210 -19.74 -14.03 -3.61
CA LYS A 210 -19.92 -14.58 -2.25
C LYS A 210 -18.59 -14.81 -1.52
N ARG A 211 -17.62 -15.45 -2.17
CA ARG A 211 -16.39 -15.94 -1.53
C ARG A 211 -15.23 -14.96 -1.56
N CYS A 212 -15.29 -13.95 -2.43
CA CYS A 212 -14.24 -12.94 -2.53
C CYS A 212 -14.76 -11.58 -2.10
N ILE A 213 -15.72 -11.01 -2.84
CA ILE A 213 -16.14 -9.61 -2.66
C ILE A 213 -16.84 -9.41 -1.31
N LEU A 214 -17.92 -10.16 -1.04
CA LEU A 214 -18.70 -9.98 0.19
C LEU A 214 -17.92 -10.39 1.44
N GLN A 215 -17.05 -11.41 1.33
CA GLN A 215 -16.16 -11.79 2.41
C GLN A 215 -15.15 -10.67 2.72
N ALA A 216 -14.55 -10.07 1.69
CA ALA A 216 -13.65 -8.93 1.84
C ALA A 216 -14.35 -7.72 2.46
N ILE A 217 -15.56 -7.36 1.99
CA ILE A 217 -16.38 -6.29 2.57
C ILE A 217 -16.62 -6.54 4.07
N GLY A 218 -17.07 -7.75 4.42
CA GLY A 218 -17.37 -8.09 5.81
C GLY A 218 -16.13 -8.05 6.71
N GLU A 219 -14.95 -8.36 6.18
CA GLU A 219 -13.69 -8.27 6.91
C GLU A 219 -13.24 -6.82 7.10
N ILE A 220 -13.33 -5.99 6.06
CA ILE A 220 -12.99 -4.57 6.12
C ILE A 220 -13.94 -3.82 7.05
N ASN A 221 -15.24 -4.03 6.95
CA ASN A 221 -16.21 -3.34 7.82
C ASN A 221 -15.97 -3.64 9.31
N LYS A 222 -15.41 -4.81 9.66
CA LYS A 222 -15.06 -5.17 11.05
C LYS A 222 -13.86 -4.41 11.59
N THR A 223 -13.00 -3.84 10.75
CA THR A 223 -11.85 -3.05 11.23
C THR A 223 -12.26 -1.66 11.70
N GLY A 224 -13.41 -1.16 11.24
CA GLY A 224 -13.84 0.23 11.43
C GLY A 224 -13.10 1.24 10.56
N SER A 225 -12.25 0.80 9.62
CA SER A 225 -11.48 1.70 8.74
C SER A 225 -12.33 2.40 7.69
N MET A 226 -13.38 1.73 7.22
CA MET A 226 -14.34 2.25 6.26
C MET A 226 -15.65 1.49 6.40
N ILE A 227 -16.72 2.10 5.92
CA ILE A 227 -18.04 1.49 5.78
C ILE A 227 -18.28 1.26 4.30
N ILE A 228 -18.45 0.00 3.92
CA ILE A 228 -18.79 -0.41 2.55
C ILE A 228 -20.17 -1.06 2.60
N ASP A 229 -21.08 -0.61 1.73
CA ASP A 229 -22.38 -1.26 1.59
C ASP A 229 -22.22 -2.68 1.04
N ALA A 230 -22.88 -3.64 1.68
CA ALA A 230 -22.90 -5.04 1.25
C ALA A 230 -23.83 -5.26 0.04
N ASP A 231 -24.82 -4.39 -0.17
CA ASP A 231 -25.67 -4.41 -1.37
C ASP A 231 -25.00 -3.68 -2.54
N ILE A 232 -23.94 -4.31 -3.06
CA ILE A 232 -23.19 -3.77 -4.20
C ILE A 232 -24.09 -3.64 -5.44
N LYS A 233 -24.03 -2.49 -6.12
CA LYS A 233 -24.82 -2.23 -7.34
C LYS A 233 -24.20 -3.02 -8.50
N GLU A 234 -24.96 -3.92 -9.11
CA GLU A 234 -24.49 -4.77 -10.22
C GLU A 234 -24.89 -4.17 -11.57
N ARG A 235 -23.91 -4.01 -12.48
CA ARG A 235 -24.13 -3.59 -13.85
C ARG A 235 -24.13 -4.81 -14.78
N LYS A 236 -25.22 -5.01 -15.52
CA LYS A 236 -25.42 -6.17 -16.40
C LYS A 236 -25.22 -5.81 -17.86
N LYS A 237 -24.62 -6.73 -18.61
CA LYS A 237 -24.54 -6.74 -20.07
C LYS A 237 -25.20 -8.03 -20.55
N GLY A 238 -26.46 -7.92 -20.98
CA GLY A 238 -27.32 -9.07 -21.19
C GLY A 238 -27.59 -9.82 -19.87
N ARG A 239 -27.29 -11.13 -19.83
CA ARG A 239 -27.48 -11.97 -18.64
C ARG A 239 -26.30 -11.93 -17.65
N SER A 240 -25.15 -11.41 -18.07
CA SER A 240 -23.92 -11.42 -17.28
C SER A 240 -23.71 -10.09 -16.56
N VAL A 241 -23.24 -10.14 -15.32
CA VAL A 241 -22.75 -8.96 -14.59
C VAL A 241 -21.35 -8.64 -15.10
N TYR A 242 -21.14 -7.44 -15.63
CA TYR A 242 -19.84 -7.00 -16.16
C TYR A 242 -19.09 -6.08 -15.20
N ALA A 243 -19.80 -5.35 -14.33
CA ALA A 243 -19.19 -4.46 -13.35
C ALA A 243 -20.00 -4.40 -12.05
N VAL A 244 -19.34 -3.97 -10.98
CA VAL A 244 -19.94 -3.73 -9.67
C VAL A 244 -19.53 -2.34 -9.18
N THR A 245 -20.46 -1.64 -8.54
CA THR A 245 -20.22 -0.35 -7.90
C THR A 245 -20.30 -0.52 -6.39
N PHE A 246 -19.25 -0.07 -5.69
CA PHE A 246 -19.18 -0.01 -4.24
C PHE A 246 -19.59 1.38 -3.78
N GLU A 247 -20.44 1.45 -2.76
CA GLU A 247 -20.69 2.68 -2.01
C GLU A 247 -19.83 2.63 -0.73
N VAL A 248 -18.94 3.60 -0.60
CA VAL A 248 -17.88 3.58 0.43
C VAL A 248 -17.82 4.91 1.16
N THR A 249 -17.89 4.81 2.49
CA THR A 249 -17.54 5.91 3.40
C THR A 249 -16.22 5.57 4.06
N ASP A 250 -15.21 6.36 3.73
CA ASP A 250 -13.86 6.25 4.28
C ASP A 250 -13.80 6.94 5.65
N LEU A 251 -13.43 6.19 6.68
CA LEU A 251 -13.35 6.69 8.06
C LEU A 251 -11.91 6.94 8.48
N GLU A 252 -10.94 6.55 7.66
CA GLU A 252 -9.54 6.72 7.96
C GLU A 252 -9.01 8.07 7.53
N PRO A 253 -8.19 8.71 8.37
CA PRO A 253 -7.47 9.91 7.97
C PRO A 253 -6.64 9.59 6.71
N ARG A 254 -6.75 10.47 5.73
CA ARG A 254 -5.91 10.44 4.52
C ARG A 254 -4.60 11.20 4.73
N PHE A 255 -4.58 12.05 5.76
CA PHE A 255 -3.46 12.82 6.31
C PHE A 255 -3.63 12.79 7.85
N VAL A 256 -2.60 12.58 8.65
CA VAL A 256 -2.64 12.86 10.10
C VAL A 256 -1.98 14.18 10.31
N GLN A 257 -2.75 15.03 10.99
CA GLN A 257 -2.24 16.21 11.64
C GLN A 257 -1.23 15.80 12.70
N THR A 258 -0.01 16.28 12.57
CA THR A 258 0.96 16.27 13.65
C THR A 258 0.32 17.03 14.82
N ILE A 259 -0.11 16.33 15.88
CA ILE A 259 -0.53 17.00 17.11
C ILE A 259 0.74 17.58 17.72
N GLU A 260 1.01 18.86 17.47
CA GLU A 260 1.98 19.65 18.20
C GLU A 260 1.51 19.82 19.65
N THR A 261 1.59 18.76 20.46
CA THR A 261 1.52 18.92 21.91
C THR A 261 2.20 17.74 22.62
N LYS A 262 3.46 18.01 22.97
CA LYS A 262 4.26 17.49 24.08
C LYS A 262 4.30 15.95 24.27
N THR A 263 5.49 15.42 23.98
CA THR A 263 6.02 14.12 24.44
C THR A 263 5.26 12.89 23.95
N VAL A 264 5.43 12.59 22.65
CA VAL A 264 5.37 11.21 22.16
C VAL A 264 6.81 10.79 21.88
N LYS A 265 7.28 9.71 22.51
CA LYS A 265 8.58 9.11 22.22
C LYS A 265 8.66 8.73 20.73
N ASP A 266 9.82 8.99 20.14
CA ASP A 266 10.17 9.11 18.72
C ASP A 266 9.92 7.91 17.77
N GLU A 267 9.05 6.95 18.09
CA GLU A 267 9.01 5.66 17.38
C GLU A 267 7.76 5.37 16.57
N GLN A 268 6.73 6.21 16.64
CA GLN A 268 5.48 5.90 15.96
C GLN A 268 4.98 7.17 15.31
N ILE A 269 5.07 7.21 13.97
CA ILE A 269 4.23 7.96 13.01
C ILE A 269 5.04 8.84 12.01
N PHE A 270 4.76 8.68 10.70
CA PHE A 270 5.23 9.54 9.60
C PHE A 270 4.07 10.15 8.82
N TRP A 271 4.02 11.47 8.73
CA TRP A 271 3.05 12.17 7.88
C TRP A 271 3.60 13.40 7.18
N PHE A 272 2.95 13.67 6.06
CA PHE A 272 2.95 14.93 5.36
C PHE A 272 1.63 15.65 5.64
N ASP A 273 1.72 16.90 6.06
CA ASP A 273 0.58 17.75 6.42
C ASP A 273 0.04 18.57 5.23
N ASN A 274 -1.27 18.85 5.33
CA ASN A 274 -2.12 19.85 4.67
C ASN A 274 -2.80 19.52 3.33
N ILE A 275 -4.07 19.13 3.40
CA ILE A 275 -5.12 19.61 2.47
C ILE A 275 -6.30 20.11 3.31
N GLU A 276 -6.55 21.42 3.29
CA GLU A 276 -7.85 21.97 3.65
C GLU A 276 -8.86 21.50 2.60
N VAL A 277 -9.92 20.82 3.05
CA VAL A 277 -11.10 20.58 2.23
C VAL A 277 -12.01 21.78 2.44
N ASP A 278 -12.02 22.71 1.48
CA ASP A 278 -13.05 23.75 1.46
C ASP A 278 -14.37 23.06 1.12
N ALA A 279 -15.14 22.75 2.16
CA ALA A 279 -16.50 22.24 2.03
C ALA A 279 -17.43 23.43 1.77
N LYS A 280 -17.45 23.95 0.54
CA LYS A 280 -18.52 24.85 0.07
C LYS A 280 -18.84 24.63 -1.41
N GLY A 281 -20.10 24.26 -1.66
CA GLY A 281 -20.79 24.38 -2.96
C GLY A 281 -21.05 23.05 -3.65
#